data_AF-A0A1B2DIJ7-F1
#
_entry.id   AF-A0A1B2DIJ7-F1
#
_cell.length_a   1.000
_cell.length_b   1.000
_cell.length_c   1.000
_cell.angle_alpha   90.00
_cell.angle_beta   90.00
_cell.angle_gamma   90.00
#
_symmetry.space_group_name_H-M   'P 1'
#
loop_
_entity.id
_entity.type
_entity.pdbx_description
1 polymer ?
#
loop_
_entity_poly.entity_id
_entity_poly.type
_entity_poly.pdbx_seq_one_letter_code
_entity_poly.pdbx_strand_id
1 'polypeptide(L)'
;MVDSKKWDVLIKEYLEKNMDEEMLNIGYKRRKTSLKYERNLDGTVQFIEIIRYYNPSYKKDSDVHIYPMVQIKNSNISSIALDMVENAELLSNSPEVILRQPIDSLAPKENRNQWYACGEEQLISILKEMKAFVLEWVTVFLKQYSSAEGIVKGFKENDSRPANTERWYIYVAASYCYLGDLNAALNVLEEKFNSLGKKKRYFKAFNYLEIRLKTT
;
A
#
# COMPACT_ATOMS: atom_id res chain seq x y z
N MET A 1 -20.99 0.57 -25.25
CA MET A 1 -19.57 0.41 -24.89
C MET A 1 -18.98 1.80 -24.82
N VAL A 2 -18.42 2.19 -23.68
CA VAL A 2 -17.86 3.53 -23.52
C VAL A 2 -16.53 3.71 -24.23
N ASP A 3 -16.27 4.93 -24.72
CA ASP A 3 -14.99 5.34 -25.28
C ASP A 3 -13.96 5.52 -24.14
N SER A 4 -13.14 4.51 -23.91
CA SER A 4 -12.13 4.51 -22.85
C SER A 4 -11.12 5.65 -22.98
N LYS A 5 -10.79 6.10 -24.20
CA LYS A 5 -9.84 7.20 -24.41
C LYS A 5 -10.43 8.52 -23.93
N LYS A 6 -11.69 8.78 -24.27
CA LYS A 6 -12.43 9.96 -23.80
C LYS A 6 -12.47 10.01 -22.28
N TRP A 7 -12.81 8.89 -21.63
CA TRP A 7 -12.85 8.81 -20.17
C TRP A 7 -11.47 9.00 -19.53
N ASP A 8 -10.41 8.42 -20.10
CA ASP A 8 -9.04 8.63 -19.61
C ASP A 8 -8.62 10.11 -19.68
N VAL A 9 -9.02 10.84 -20.73
CA VAL A 9 -8.79 12.28 -20.84
C VAL A 9 -9.55 13.03 -19.75
N LEU A 10 -10.85 12.76 -19.59
CA LEU A 10 -11.68 13.39 -18.56
C LEU A 10 -11.12 13.20 -17.15
N ILE A 11 -10.70 11.98 -16.80
CA ILE A 11 -10.09 11.68 -15.50
C ILE A 11 -8.81 12.51 -15.33
N LYS A 12 -7.90 12.52 -16.32
CA LYS A 12 -6.64 13.25 -16.22
C LYS A 12 -6.84 14.76 -16.10
N GLU A 13 -7.78 15.33 -16.84
CA GLU A 13 -8.14 16.74 -16.75
C GLU A 13 -8.75 17.09 -15.39
N TYR A 14 -9.61 16.21 -14.86
CA TYR A 14 -10.16 16.40 -13.51
C TYR A 14 -9.04 16.44 -12.47
N LEU A 15 -8.12 15.48 -12.50
CA LEU A 15 -6.99 15.41 -11.58
C LEU A 15 -6.11 16.67 -11.68
N GLU A 16 -5.79 17.10 -12.90
CA GLU A 16 -4.98 18.30 -13.14
C GLU A 16 -5.64 19.56 -12.55
N LYS A 17 -6.93 19.74 -12.79
CA LYS A 17 -7.66 20.95 -12.36
C LYS A 17 -8.02 20.95 -10.87
N ASN A 18 -8.21 19.78 -10.27
CA ASN A 18 -8.86 19.68 -8.96
C ASN A 18 -8.03 18.97 -7.89
N MET A 19 -6.96 18.25 -8.23
CA MET A 19 -6.26 17.39 -7.26
C MET A 19 -4.75 17.61 -7.25
N ASP A 20 -4.13 17.94 -8.39
CA ASP A 20 -2.68 18.04 -8.50
C ASP A 20 -2.07 19.07 -7.53
N GLU A 21 -2.68 20.25 -7.38
CA GLU A 21 -2.17 21.30 -6.49
C GLU A 21 -2.16 20.85 -5.02
N GLU A 22 -3.27 20.30 -4.54
CA GLU A 22 -3.38 19.82 -3.16
C GLU A 22 -2.42 18.66 -2.88
N MET A 23 -2.30 17.72 -3.83
CA MET A 23 -1.36 16.61 -3.74
C MET A 23 0.10 17.08 -3.77
N LEU A 24 0.41 18.10 -4.56
CA LEU A 24 1.74 18.73 -4.62
C LEU A 24 2.12 19.36 -3.28
N ASN A 25 1.18 20.06 -2.63
CA ASN A 25 1.38 20.69 -1.33
C ASN A 25 1.76 19.70 -0.22
N ILE A 26 1.35 18.43 -0.35
CA ILE A 26 1.72 17.34 0.57
C ILE A 26 2.84 16.43 0.02
N GLY A 27 3.50 16.85 -1.07
CA GLY A 27 4.72 16.24 -1.60
C GLY A 27 4.53 15.15 -2.67
N TYR A 28 3.30 14.92 -3.14
CA TYR A 28 3.03 14.00 -4.25
C TYR A 28 3.10 14.72 -5.59
N LYS A 29 3.73 14.07 -6.57
CA LYS A 29 3.85 14.55 -7.94
C LYS A 29 3.20 13.56 -8.89
N ARG A 30 2.56 14.05 -9.94
CA ARG A 30 1.99 13.26 -11.02
C ARG A 30 2.41 13.86 -12.35
N ARG A 31 2.81 13.02 -13.31
CA ARG A 31 2.97 13.47 -14.70
C ARG A 31 1.58 13.69 -15.29
N LYS A 32 1.38 14.75 -16.08
CA LYS A 32 0.07 15.10 -16.66
C LYS A 32 -0.65 13.92 -17.35
N THR A 33 0.11 13.06 -18.04
CA THR A 33 -0.41 11.88 -18.74
C THR A 33 -0.64 10.63 -17.87
N SER A 34 -0.20 10.67 -16.61
CA SER A 34 -0.23 9.57 -15.65
C SER A 34 -1.49 9.61 -14.78
N LEU A 35 -1.94 8.45 -14.30
CA LEU A 35 -2.95 8.31 -13.25
C LEU A 35 -2.33 7.92 -11.89
N LYS A 36 -1.02 8.09 -11.77
CA LYS A 36 -0.21 7.68 -10.64
C LYS A 36 0.48 8.88 -10.01
N TYR A 37 0.11 9.17 -8.77
CA TYR A 37 0.85 10.08 -7.90
C TYR A 37 2.00 9.32 -7.24
N GLU A 38 3.14 10.00 -7.10
CA GLU A 38 4.35 9.48 -6.50
C GLU A 38 4.89 10.49 -5.48
N ARG A 39 5.28 10.01 -4.31
CA ARG A 39 6.00 10.78 -3.30
C ARG A 39 7.27 10.03 -2.91
N ASN A 40 8.39 10.72 -3.02
CA ASN A 40 9.69 10.22 -2.60
C ASN A 40 10.05 10.83 -1.24
N LEU A 41 10.40 9.96 -0.30
CA LEU A 41 10.90 10.27 1.03
C LEU A 41 12.24 9.57 1.21
N ASP A 42 12.93 9.85 2.31
CA ASP A 42 14.21 9.18 2.59
C ASP A 42 14.00 7.65 2.72
N GLY A 43 14.59 6.89 1.79
CA GLY A 43 14.45 5.44 1.67
C GLY A 43 13.06 4.90 1.29
N THR A 44 11.98 5.70 1.34
CA THR A 44 10.59 5.28 1.09
C THR A 44 10.00 5.94 -0.14
N VAL A 45 9.37 5.16 -1.01
CA VAL A 45 8.58 5.65 -2.15
C VAL A 45 7.13 5.22 -2.00
N GLN A 46 6.22 6.19 -2.14
CA GLN A 46 4.78 5.97 -1.98
C GLN A 46 4.05 6.30 -3.27
N PHE A 47 3.04 5.50 -3.59
CA PHE A 47 2.20 5.71 -4.76
C PHE A 47 0.73 5.69 -4.42
N ILE A 48 -0.03 6.53 -5.12
CA ILE A 48 -1.49 6.45 -5.22
C ILE A 48 -1.79 6.32 -6.71
N GLU A 49 -2.26 5.15 -7.12
CA GLU A 49 -2.54 4.81 -8.52
C GLU A 49 -4.04 4.70 -8.73
N ILE A 50 -4.60 5.52 -9.62
CA ILE A 50 -6.00 5.47 -9.99
C ILE A 50 -6.15 4.41 -11.09
N ILE A 51 -6.57 3.20 -10.69
CA ILE A 51 -6.92 2.13 -11.62
C ILE A 51 -8.37 2.36 -12.06
N ARG A 52 -8.67 1.94 -13.29
CA ARG A 52 -10.01 2.03 -13.86
C ARG A 52 -10.30 0.78 -14.69
N TYR A 53 -11.53 0.29 -14.56
CA TYR A 53 -12.05 -0.82 -15.35
C TYR A 53 -13.25 -0.32 -16.15
N TYR A 54 -13.16 -0.34 -17.48
CA TYR A 54 -14.25 0.07 -18.36
C TYR A 54 -15.17 -1.10 -18.66
N ASN A 55 -16.48 -0.82 -18.71
CA ASN A 55 -17.55 -1.81 -18.92
C ASN A 55 -17.34 -3.07 -18.03
N PRO A 56 -17.20 -2.92 -16.69
CA PRO A 56 -16.88 -4.03 -15.81
C PRO A 56 -17.93 -5.15 -15.90
N SER A 57 -17.49 -6.36 -16.26
CA SER A 57 -18.40 -7.52 -16.43
C SER A 57 -19.17 -7.89 -15.16
N TYR A 58 -18.59 -7.58 -14.00
CA TYR A 58 -19.16 -7.81 -12.67
C TYR A 58 -20.18 -6.74 -12.24
N LYS A 59 -20.33 -5.65 -13.00
CA LYS A 59 -21.28 -4.55 -12.71
C LYS A 59 -21.80 -3.96 -14.03
N LYS A 60 -22.77 -4.67 -14.63
CA LYS A 60 -23.26 -4.42 -16.00
C LYS A 60 -23.95 -3.08 -16.22
N ASP A 61 -24.40 -2.44 -15.15
CA ASP A 61 -25.06 -1.13 -15.14
C ASP A 61 -24.07 0.04 -15.03
N SER A 62 -22.77 -0.24 -14.97
CA SER A 62 -21.72 0.77 -14.86
C SER A 62 -20.86 0.84 -16.11
N ASP A 63 -20.51 2.06 -16.50
CA ASP A 63 -19.59 2.32 -17.60
C ASP A 63 -18.12 2.19 -17.16
N VAL A 64 -17.83 2.59 -15.91
CA VAL A 64 -16.50 2.49 -15.32
C VAL A 64 -16.57 2.15 -13.83
N HIS A 65 -15.56 1.44 -13.37
CA HIS A 65 -15.19 1.35 -11.96
C HIS A 65 -13.84 2.01 -11.76
N ILE A 66 -13.80 3.08 -10.95
CA ILE A 66 -12.56 3.70 -10.47
C ILE A 66 -12.14 2.96 -9.21
N TYR A 67 -10.94 2.40 -9.21
CA TYR A 67 -10.45 1.49 -8.17
C TYR A 67 -9.03 1.86 -7.74
N PRO A 68 -8.83 2.96 -7.01
CA PRO A 68 -7.49 3.42 -6.69
C PRO A 68 -6.78 2.47 -5.72
N MET A 69 -5.47 2.35 -5.88
CA MET A 69 -4.59 1.52 -5.06
C MET A 69 -3.52 2.41 -4.42
N VAL A 70 -3.17 2.11 -3.17
CA VAL A 70 -1.91 2.59 -2.58
C VAL A 70 -0.80 1.58 -2.75
N GLN A 71 0.44 2.08 -2.75
CA GLN A 71 1.63 1.25 -2.65
C GLN A 71 2.73 1.94 -1.84
N ILE A 72 3.43 1.18 -1.01
CA ILE A 72 4.61 1.61 -0.25
C ILE A 72 5.79 0.71 -0.62
N LYS A 73 6.92 1.33 -0.95
CA LYS A 73 8.23 0.69 -1.13
C LYS A 73 9.21 1.31 -0.14
N ASN A 74 10.10 0.53 0.46
CA ASN A 74 11.27 1.07 1.17
C ASN A 74 12.46 0.14 0.96
N SER A 75 13.55 0.65 0.37
CA SER A 75 14.68 -0.19 -0.07
C SER A 75 15.40 -0.87 1.10
N ASN A 76 15.55 -0.18 2.23
CA ASN A 76 16.30 -0.70 3.37
C ASN A 76 15.53 -1.84 4.05
N ILE A 77 14.23 -1.63 4.28
CA ILE A 77 13.35 -2.64 4.85
C ILE A 77 13.18 -3.82 3.90
N SER A 78 13.00 -3.56 2.59
CA SER A 78 12.86 -4.60 1.57
C SER A 78 14.11 -5.46 1.41
N SER A 79 15.31 -4.88 1.50
CA SER A 79 16.56 -5.64 1.46
C SER A 79 16.64 -6.60 2.65
N ILE A 80 16.39 -6.10 3.86
CA ILE A 80 16.40 -6.93 5.08
C ILE A 80 15.35 -8.04 4.98
N ALA A 81 14.13 -7.72 4.53
CA ALA A 81 13.07 -8.71 4.37
C ALA A 81 13.45 -9.83 3.41
N LEU A 82 14.09 -9.48 2.28
CA LEU A 82 14.56 -10.46 1.30
C LEU A 82 15.68 -11.33 1.88
N ASP A 83 16.64 -10.73 2.59
CA ASP A 83 17.74 -11.47 3.23
C ASP A 83 17.23 -12.40 4.35
N MET A 84 16.17 -11.99 5.07
CA MET A 84 15.52 -12.82 6.07
C MET A 84 14.95 -14.11 5.46
N VAL A 85 14.27 -14.03 4.32
CA VAL A 85 13.55 -15.19 3.76
C VAL A 85 14.34 -15.94 2.69
N GLU A 86 15.34 -15.33 2.07
CA GLU A 86 16.13 -15.85 0.93
C GLU A 86 15.27 -16.42 -0.22
N ASN A 87 14.00 -15.99 -0.31
CA ASN A 87 13.03 -16.47 -1.27
C ASN A 87 11.99 -15.39 -1.59
N ALA A 88 12.08 -14.82 -2.80
CA ALA A 88 11.19 -13.76 -3.25
C ALA A 88 9.72 -14.21 -3.41
N GLU A 89 9.43 -15.50 -3.59
CA GLU A 89 8.05 -16.01 -3.69
C GLU A 89 7.28 -15.81 -2.38
N LEU A 90 7.98 -15.90 -1.24
CA LEU A 90 7.40 -15.61 0.08
C LEU A 90 7.04 -14.12 0.23
N LEU A 91 7.60 -13.27 -0.62
CA LEU A 91 7.29 -11.83 -0.75
C LEU A 91 6.49 -11.54 -2.03
N SER A 92 5.77 -12.54 -2.55
CA SER A 92 4.94 -12.47 -3.75
C SER A 92 5.68 -12.07 -5.02
N ASN A 93 6.95 -12.41 -5.16
CA ASN A 93 7.83 -12.02 -6.28
C ASN A 93 7.92 -10.49 -6.49
N SER A 94 7.68 -9.71 -5.44
CA SER A 94 7.84 -8.24 -5.46
C SER A 94 8.38 -7.74 -4.11
N PRO A 95 9.60 -8.15 -3.73
CA PRO A 95 10.20 -7.85 -2.42
C PRO A 95 10.39 -6.35 -2.18
N GLU A 96 10.44 -5.54 -3.23
CA GLU A 96 10.55 -4.08 -3.12
C GLU A 96 9.22 -3.40 -2.73
N VAL A 97 8.10 -4.14 -2.77
CA VAL A 97 6.78 -3.65 -2.36
C VAL A 97 6.49 -4.16 -0.95
N ILE A 98 6.37 -3.24 0.00
CA ILE A 98 6.00 -3.58 1.38
C ILE A 98 4.51 -3.83 1.48
N LEU A 99 3.74 -2.91 0.89
CA LEU A 99 2.29 -2.91 0.96
C LEU A 99 1.73 -2.42 -0.38
N ARG A 100 0.72 -3.12 -0.89
CA ARG A 100 -0.09 -2.68 -2.02
C ARG A 100 -1.52 -3.14 -1.80
N GLN A 101 -2.44 -2.20 -1.66
CA GLN A 101 -3.84 -2.52 -1.39
C GLN A 101 -4.80 -1.42 -1.88
N PRO A 102 -6.08 -1.74 -2.04
CA PRO A 102 -7.12 -0.78 -2.41
C PRO A 102 -7.25 0.34 -1.38
N ILE A 103 -7.49 1.57 -1.82
CA ILE A 103 -7.57 2.70 -0.88
C ILE A 103 -8.78 2.61 0.06
N ASP A 104 -9.87 1.97 -0.34
CA ASP A 104 -11.08 1.82 0.48
C ASP A 104 -10.81 1.03 1.76
N SER A 105 -9.82 0.13 1.76
CA SER A 105 -9.43 -0.62 2.96
C SER A 105 -8.73 0.23 4.03
N LEU A 106 -8.35 1.47 3.71
CA LEU A 106 -7.65 2.39 4.62
C LEU A 106 -8.59 3.25 5.48
N ALA A 107 -9.90 3.21 5.20
CA ALA A 107 -10.90 3.91 6.00
C ALA A 107 -11.67 2.94 6.92
N PRO A 108 -12.30 3.48 7.99
CA PRO A 108 -13.30 2.74 8.76
C PRO A 108 -14.35 2.09 7.86
N LYS A 109 -14.92 0.97 8.32
CA LYS A 109 -15.79 0.10 7.49
C LYS A 109 -16.99 0.88 6.92
N GLU A 110 -17.55 1.77 7.71
CA GLU A 110 -18.67 2.65 7.42
C GLU A 110 -18.36 3.76 6.41
N ASN A 111 -17.08 4.10 6.23
CA ASN A 111 -16.61 5.11 5.28
C ASN A 111 -16.07 4.52 3.97
N ARG A 112 -16.00 3.19 3.86
CA ARG A 112 -15.53 2.54 2.63
C ARG A 112 -16.48 2.81 1.48
N ASN A 113 -15.92 3.11 0.31
CA ASN A 113 -16.68 3.47 -0.87
C ASN A 113 -16.29 2.61 -2.08
N GLN A 114 -17.21 2.46 -3.02
CA GLN A 114 -16.96 1.85 -4.33
C GLN A 114 -17.36 2.85 -5.42
N TRP A 115 -16.41 3.25 -6.26
CA TRP A 115 -16.60 4.34 -7.22
C TRP A 115 -17.00 3.81 -8.59
N TYR A 116 -18.29 3.62 -8.80
CA TYR A 116 -18.85 3.30 -10.12
C TYR A 116 -19.52 4.52 -10.74
N ALA A 117 -19.40 4.66 -12.05
CA ALA A 117 -20.11 5.69 -12.79
C ALA A 117 -20.75 5.13 -14.06
N CYS A 118 -21.92 5.67 -14.37
CA CYS A 118 -22.62 5.56 -15.64
C CYS A 118 -22.81 6.99 -16.19
N GLY A 119 -22.17 7.29 -17.31
CA GLY A 119 -22.09 8.64 -17.86
C GLY A 119 -21.10 9.59 -17.17
N GLU A 120 -20.84 10.72 -17.84
CA GLU A 120 -19.80 11.69 -17.44
C GLU A 120 -20.12 12.45 -16.16
N GLU A 121 -21.39 12.78 -15.91
CA GLU A 121 -21.80 13.49 -14.71
C GLU A 121 -21.48 12.68 -13.44
N GLN A 122 -21.83 11.38 -13.45
CA GLN A 122 -21.49 10.49 -12.36
C GLN A 122 -19.99 10.31 -12.22
N LEU A 123 -19.23 10.25 -13.32
CA LEU A 123 -17.77 10.19 -13.28
C LEU A 123 -17.18 11.37 -12.49
N ILE A 124 -17.63 12.59 -12.79
CA ILE A 124 -17.13 13.78 -12.09
C ILE A 124 -17.52 13.75 -10.62
N SER A 125 -18.73 13.29 -10.28
CA SER A 125 -19.16 13.12 -8.88
C SER A 125 -18.25 12.15 -8.12
N ILE A 126 -18.03 10.95 -8.66
CA ILE A 126 -17.19 9.95 -7.98
C ILE A 126 -15.73 10.38 -7.87
N LEU A 127 -15.20 11.15 -8.83
CA LEU A 127 -13.84 11.69 -8.75
C LEU A 127 -13.70 12.73 -7.65
N LYS A 128 -14.75 13.53 -7.40
CA LYS A 128 -14.81 14.47 -6.27
C LYS A 128 -14.86 13.74 -4.92
N GLU A 129 -15.66 12.70 -4.81
CA GLU A 129 -15.70 11.85 -3.62
C GLU A 129 -14.38 11.14 -3.38
N MET A 130 -13.78 10.57 -4.43
CA MET A 130 -12.47 9.91 -4.37
C MET A 130 -11.39 10.89 -3.89
N LYS A 131 -11.38 12.13 -4.41
CA LYS A 131 -10.44 13.17 -3.96
C LYS A 131 -10.59 13.41 -2.46
N ALA A 132 -11.81 13.66 -1.97
CA ALA A 132 -12.05 13.89 -0.56
C ALA A 132 -11.58 12.71 0.30
N PHE A 133 -11.91 11.48 -0.12
CA PHE A 133 -11.48 10.26 0.55
C PHE A 133 -9.95 10.12 0.60
N VAL A 134 -9.25 10.41 -0.50
CA VAL A 134 -7.79 10.36 -0.56
C VAL A 134 -7.18 11.31 0.47
N LEU A 135 -7.64 12.55 0.51
CA LEU A 135 -7.10 13.56 1.41
C LEU A 135 -7.38 13.22 2.87
N GLU A 136 -8.57 12.74 3.18
CA GLU A 136 -8.99 12.43 4.54
C GLU A 136 -8.31 11.18 5.11
N TRP A 137 -8.27 10.08 4.35
CA TRP A 137 -7.86 8.77 4.87
C TRP A 137 -6.50 8.31 4.35
N VAL A 138 -6.31 8.44 3.04
CA VAL A 138 -5.17 7.82 2.35
C VAL A 138 -3.87 8.55 2.67
N THR A 139 -3.89 9.88 2.64
CA THR A 139 -2.68 10.68 2.93
C THR A 139 -2.25 10.54 4.39
N VAL A 140 -3.22 10.41 5.31
CA VAL A 140 -2.96 10.18 6.74
C VAL A 140 -2.29 8.82 6.94
N PHE A 141 -2.83 7.76 6.36
CA PHE A 141 -2.23 6.42 6.39
C PHE A 141 -0.81 6.42 5.82
N LEU A 142 -0.63 6.99 4.62
CA LEU A 142 0.69 7.02 3.98
C LEU A 142 1.70 7.83 4.79
N LYS A 143 1.28 8.92 5.43
CA LYS A 143 2.17 9.66 6.35
C LYS A 143 2.60 8.80 7.54
N GLN A 144 1.68 8.05 8.14
CA GLN A 144 1.96 7.18 9.29
C GLN A 144 2.89 6.01 8.93
N TYR A 145 2.76 5.42 7.74
CA TYR A 145 3.55 4.28 7.27
C TYR A 145 4.73 4.69 6.37
N SER A 146 5.29 5.88 6.59
CA SER A 146 6.38 6.43 5.77
C SER A 146 7.78 5.96 6.17
N SER A 147 7.92 5.29 7.32
CA SER A 147 9.21 4.82 7.86
C SER A 147 9.08 3.48 8.58
N ALA A 148 10.23 2.89 8.96
CA ALA A 148 10.27 1.67 9.77
C ALA A 148 9.60 1.88 11.14
N GLU A 149 9.81 3.02 11.79
CA GLU A 149 9.15 3.40 13.05
C GLU A 149 7.64 3.49 12.86
N GLY A 150 7.19 4.04 11.73
CA GLY A 150 5.78 4.10 11.37
C GLY A 150 5.14 2.72 11.24
N ILE A 151 5.80 1.80 10.54
CA ILE A 151 5.36 0.40 10.38
C ILE A 151 5.28 -0.30 11.75
N VAL A 152 6.35 -0.19 12.56
CA VAL A 152 6.41 -0.78 13.90
C VAL A 152 5.33 -0.21 14.81
N LYS A 153 5.14 1.11 14.79
CA LYS A 153 4.11 1.78 15.59
C LYS A 153 2.71 1.29 15.21
N GLY A 154 2.38 1.27 13.93
CA GLY A 154 1.08 0.79 13.45
C GLY A 154 0.82 -0.66 13.83
N PHE A 155 1.85 -1.52 13.77
CA PHE A 155 1.74 -2.90 14.26
C PHE A 155 1.48 -2.99 15.77
N LYS A 156 2.23 -2.22 16.59
CA LYS A 156 2.04 -2.18 18.05
C LYS A 156 0.65 -1.68 18.46
N GLU A 157 0.11 -0.71 17.71
CA GLU A 157 -1.21 -0.13 17.94
C GLU A 157 -2.35 -1.02 17.40
N ASN A 158 -2.04 -2.21 16.86
CA ASN A 158 -3.00 -3.12 16.22
C ASN A 158 -3.81 -2.44 15.12
N ASP A 159 -3.18 -1.56 14.35
CA ASP A 159 -3.81 -0.94 13.20
C ASP A 159 -4.27 -2.01 12.21
N SER A 160 -5.57 -2.01 11.94
CA SER A 160 -6.24 -3.00 11.11
C SER A 160 -6.24 -2.66 9.62
N ARG A 161 -5.68 -1.50 9.22
CA ARG A 161 -5.65 -1.05 7.82
C ARG A 161 -4.72 -1.90 6.96
N PRO A 162 -3.45 -2.18 7.32
CA PRO A 162 -2.62 -3.13 6.57
C PRO A 162 -3.24 -4.54 6.60
N ALA A 163 -3.22 -5.22 5.44
CA ALA A 163 -3.70 -6.60 5.38
C ALA A 163 -2.80 -7.54 6.22
N ASN A 164 -3.41 -8.24 7.18
CA ASN A 164 -2.77 -9.22 8.09
C ASN A 164 -2.29 -10.48 7.35
N THR A 165 -1.26 -10.33 6.52
CA THR A 165 -0.66 -11.39 5.71
C THR A 165 0.69 -11.81 6.25
N GLU A 166 1.14 -13.03 5.94
CA GLU A 166 2.48 -13.50 6.32
C GLU A 166 3.57 -12.55 5.80
N ARG A 167 3.45 -12.10 4.55
CA ARG A 167 4.34 -11.11 3.94
C ARG A 167 4.41 -9.80 4.74
N TRP A 168 3.27 -9.29 5.19
CA TRP A 168 3.23 -8.08 6.01
C TRP A 168 4.04 -8.25 7.30
N TYR A 169 3.89 -9.38 7.99
CA TYR A 169 4.64 -9.65 9.22
C TYR A 169 6.14 -9.80 9.01
N ILE A 170 6.59 -10.29 7.84
CA ILE A 170 8.02 -10.26 7.49
C ILE A 170 8.53 -8.82 7.38
N TYR A 171 7.79 -7.91 6.75
CA TYR A 171 8.21 -6.51 6.69
C TYR A 171 8.16 -5.79 8.05
N VAL A 172 7.21 -6.17 8.93
CA VAL A 172 7.20 -5.68 10.31
C VAL A 172 8.47 -6.15 11.05
N ALA A 173 8.81 -7.43 10.96
CA ALA A 173 10.03 -7.95 11.57
C ALA A 173 11.30 -7.30 10.97
N ALA A 174 11.35 -7.13 9.64
CA ALA A 174 12.44 -6.42 8.96
C ALA A 174 12.55 -4.95 9.39
N SER A 175 11.41 -4.29 9.70
CA SER A 175 11.40 -2.93 10.23
C SER A 175 11.98 -2.88 11.65
N TYR A 176 11.66 -3.83 12.51
CA TYR A 176 12.32 -3.96 13.83
C TYR A 176 13.82 -4.20 13.70
N CYS A 177 14.25 -5.07 12.79
CA CYS A 177 15.67 -5.29 12.49
C CYS A 177 16.38 -4.02 12.04
N TYR A 178 15.76 -3.26 11.14
CA TYR A 178 16.29 -1.99 10.66
C TYR A 178 16.51 -0.99 11.81
N LEU A 179 15.62 -1.01 12.81
CA LEU A 179 15.70 -0.19 14.01
C LEU A 179 16.65 -0.77 15.10
N GLY A 180 17.29 -1.92 14.83
CA GLY A 180 18.20 -2.58 15.77
C GLY A 180 17.53 -3.41 16.86
N ASP A 181 16.20 -3.56 16.86
CA ASP A 181 15.47 -4.33 17.88
C ASP A 181 15.24 -5.77 17.40
N LEU A 182 16.31 -6.57 17.42
CA LEU A 182 16.28 -7.96 16.97
C LEU A 182 15.36 -8.86 17.81
N ASN A 183 15.21 -8.56 19.11
CA ASN A 183 14.31 -9.31 19.99
C ASN A 183 12.85 -9.07 19.61
N ALA A 184 12.45 -7.83 19.37
CA ALA A 184 11.10 -7.54 18.90
C ALA A 184 10.83 -8.12 17.50
N ALA A 185 11.82 -8.11 16.61
CA ALA A 185 11.72 -8.79 15.32
C ALA A 185 11.45 -10.29 15.47
N LEU A 186 12.16 -10.96 16.38
CA LEU A 186 11.98 -12.39 16.66
C LEU A 186 10.60 -12.68 17.26
N ASN A 187 10.16 -11.86 18.21
CA ASN A 187 8.83 -11.98 18.83
C ASN A 187 7.71 -11.91 17.79
N VAL A 188 7.83 -11.05 16.77
CA VAL A 188 6.86 -11.00 15.65
C VAL A 188 6.81 -12.34 14.92
N LEU A 189 7.96 -12.94 14.64
CA LEU A 189 8.02 -14.24 13.98
C LEU A 189 7.41 -15.34 14.85
N GLU A 190 7.78 -15.40 16.13
CA GLU A 190 7.27 -16.40 17.07
C GLU A 190 5.76 -16.33 17.23
N GLU A 191 5.19 -15.12 17.32
CA GLU A 191 3.75 -14.93 17.49
C GLU A 191 2.98 -15.26 16.21
N LYS A 192 3.39 -14.72 15.05
CA LYS A 192 2.62 -14.79 13.80
C LYS A 192 2.87 -16.06 12.98
N PHE A 193 4.00 -16.73 13.23
CA PHE A 193 4.44 -17.95 12.56
C PHE A 193 4.56 -19.12 13.54
N ASN A 194 3.69 -19.17 14.56
CA ASN A 194 3.73 -20.17 15.64
C ASN A 194 3.47 -21.63 15.20
N SER A 195 2.81 -21.87 14.08
CA SER A 195 2.48 -23.23 13.62
C SER A 195 3.69 -23.94 13.01
N LEU A 196 3.78 -25.27 13.17
CA LEU A 196 4.89 -26.08 12.64
C LEU A 196 5.12 -25.86 11.13
N GLY A 197 4.03 -25.78 10.35
CA GLY A 197 4.11 -25.53 8.92
C GLY A 197 4.71 -24.17 8.58
N LYS A 198 4.33 -23.11 9.31
CA LYS A 198 4.87 -21.76 9.14
C LYS A 198 6.32 -21.67 9.60
N LYS A 199 6.66 -22.25 10.76
CA LYS A 199 8.06 -22.31 11.24
C LYS A 199 8.97 -23.00 10.22
N LYS A 200 8.52 -24.11 9.62
CA LYS A 200 9.28 -24.79 8.57
C LYS A 200 9.42 -23.93 7.30
N ARG A 201 8.32 -23.32 6.85
CA ARG A 201 8.30 -22.49 5.63
C ARG A 201 9.18 -21.24 5.75
N TYR A 202 9.20 -20.61 6.93
CA TYR A 202 9.94 -19.37 7.20
C TYR A 202 11.18 -19.59 8.09
N PHE A 203 11.71 -20.81 8.15
CA PHE A 203 12.86 -21.18 8.99
C PHE A 203 14.08 -20.27 8.76
N LYS A 204 14.31 -19.84 7.52
CA LYS A 204 15.38 -18.89 7.18
C LYS A 204 15.25 -17.56 7.92
N ALA A 205 14.03 -17.05 8.09
CA ALA A 205 13.80 -15.80 8.80
C ALA A 205 14.09 -15.92 10.30
N PHE A 206 13.76 -17.06 10.92
CA PHE A 206 14.13 -17.34 12.30
C PHE A 206 15.65 -17.41 12.46
N ASN A 207 16.33 -18.22 11.64
CA ASN A 207 17.78 -18.35 11.68
C ASN A 207 18.49 -17.01 11.46
N TYR A 208 18.00 -16.19 10.53
CA TYR A 208 18.56 -14.87 10.23
C TYR A 208 18.66 -14.00 11.49
N LEU A 209 17.64 -14.04 12.35
CA LEU A 209 17.58 -13.29 13.61
C LEU A 209 18.40 -13.95 14.72
N GLU A 210 18.26 -15.26 14.90
CA GLU A 210 18.98 -16.01 15.93
C GLU A 210 20.50 -15.90 15.77
N ILE A 211 21.01 -15.89 14.53
CA ILE A 211 22.44 -15.69 14.25
C ILE A 211 22.86 -14.28 14.66
N ARG A 212 22.10 -13.25 14.29
CA ARG A 212 22.43 -11.85 14.61
C ARG A 212 22.37 -11.53 16.10
N LEU A 213 21.42 -12.16 16.82
CA LEU A 213 21.32 -12.05 18.28
C LEU A 213 22.53 -12.66 19.00
N LYS A 214 23.19 -13.68 18.41
CA LYS A 214 24.41 -14.28 18.98
C LYS A 214 25.68 -13.49 18.69
N THR A 215 25.64 -12.59 17.70
CA THR A 215 26.78 -11.77 17.28
C THR A 215 26.73 -10.33 17.78
N THR A 216 25.68 -9.96 18.52
CA THR A 216 25.50 -8.64 19.16
C THR A 216 25.83 -8.75 20.63
#